data_AF-A0A8J7X5A8-F1
#
_entry.id   AF-A0A8J7X5A8-F1
#
_cell.length_a   1.000
_cell.length_b   1.000
_cell.length_c   1.000
_cell.angle_alpha   90.00
_cell.angle_beta   90.00
_cell.angle_gamma   90.00
#
_symmetry.space_group_name_H-M   'P 1'
#
loop_
_entity.id
_entity.type
_entity.pdbx_description
1 polymer ?
#
loop_
_entity_poly.entity_id
_entity_poly.type
_entity_poly.pdbx_seq_one_letter_code
_entity_poly.pdbx_strand_id
1 'polypeptide(L)'
;MGTQRGQVAVEYMALLGTLLLGLVFLGYYQLDDTRIGIEVATAQDAIESLARSADTVYAIGPCSRTYTHITLPKGINPLLDPYGGTEGFYQGPHMVKIVADFGNGPTDIISPTKGKIQGYIPAIDRGYKMQVFQTCSGVIQIGQDLELSDEEIRATIAGSGSLDTVDLTLTSSRDISIDSLNIYTDGIAGEWTAVTGLESSIAAGGSDDFSVDITVPGGTNPGTYTGWVIINGTGAIIELHEIITVT
;
A
#
# COMPACT_ATOMS: atom_id res chain seq x y z
N MET A 1 -35.90 -37.76 60.15
CA MET A 1 -36.69 -36.84 59.31
C MET A 1 -35.94 -35.57 58.88
N GLY A 2 -34.59 -35.54 58.91
CA GLY A 2 -33.79 -34.35 58.55
C GLY A 2 -33.00 -34.44 57.24
N THR A 3 -32.95 -35.60 56.58
CA THR A 3 -32.07 -35.86 55.43
C THR A 3 -32.66 -35.43 54.08
N GLN A 4 -33.99 -35.40 53.95
CA GLN A 4 -34.66 -35.03 52.69
C GLN A 4 -34.47 -33.55 52.31
N ARG A 5 -34.37 -32.65 53.28
CA ARG A 5 -34.18 -31.22 53.00
C ARG A 5 -32.76 -30.90 52.51
N GLY A 6 -31.75 -31.63 53.00
CA GLY A 6 -30.37 -31.48 52.56
C GLY A 6 -30.14 -31.98 51.14
N GLN A 7 -30.73 -33.12 50.77
CA GLN A 7 -30.63 -33.67 49.41
C GLN A 7 -31.24 -32.72 48.38
N VAL A 8 -32.42 -32.17 48.67
CA VAL A 8 -33.11 -31.23 47.78
C VAL A 8 -32.27 -29.96 47.56
N ALA A 9 -31.64 -29.42 48.61
CA ALA A 9 -30.77 -28.25 48.47
C ALA A 9 -29.55 -28.52 47.57
N VAL A 10 -28.95 -29.71 47.66
CA VAL A 10 -27.80 -30.10 46.82
C VAL A 10 -28.23 -30.26 45.36
N GLU A 11 -29.39 -30.86 45.08
CA GLU A 11 -29.93 -30.98 43.72
C GLU A 11 -30.21 -29.61 43.10
N TYR A 12 -30.79 -28.67 43.87
CA TYR A 12 -30.98 -27.29 43.39
C TYR A 12 -29.66 -26.58 43.11
N MET A 13 -28.64 -26.75 43.95
CA MET A 13 -27.31 -26.15 43.72
C MET A 13 -26.61 -26.76 42.50
N ALA A 14 -26.75 -28.07 42.28
CA ALA A 14 -26.21 -28.75 41.11
C ALA A 14 -26.91 -28.31 39.81
N LEU A 15 -28.24 -28.17 39.83
CA LEU A 15 -29.02 -27.67 38.69
C LEU A 15 -28.65 -26.22 38.38
N LEU A 16 -28.54 -25.36 39.40
CA LEU A 16 -28.16 -23.97 39.22
C LEU A 16 -26.73 -23.83 38.68
N GLY A 17 -25.79 -24.65 39.18
CA GLY A 17 -24.42 -24.71 38.68
C GLY A 17 -24.34 -25.14 37.22
N THR A 18 -25.12 -26.16 36.83
CA THR A 18 -25.18 -26.64 35.44
C THR A 18 -25.77 -25.58 34.51
N LEU A 19 -26.83 -24.89 34.94
CA LEU A 19 -27.43 -23.78 34.21
C LEU A 19 -26.44 -22.63 34.00
N LEU A 20 -25.72 -22.23 35.06
CA LEU A 20 -24.71 -21.18 34.97
C LEU A 20 -23.56 -21.56 34.03
N LEU A 21 -23.11 -22.82 34.05
CA LEU A 21 -22.09 -23.31 33.13
C LEU A 21 -22.55 -23.23 31.67
N GLY A 22 -23.81 -23.58 31.40
CA GLY A 22 -24.42 -23.40 30.07
C GLY A 22 -24.44 -21.93 29.63
N LEU A 23 -24.77 -21.01 30.54
CA LEU A 23 -24.75 -19.57 30.25
C LEU A 23 -23.34 -19.03 29.98
N VAL A 24 -22.32 -19.52 30.68
CA VAL A 24 -20.92 -19.13 30.42
C VAL A 24 -20.49 -19.57 29.02
N PHE A 25 -20.85 -20.79 28.60
CA PHE A 25 -20.52 -21.28 27.26
C PHE A 25 -21.22 -20.46 26.17
N LEU A 26 -22.52 -20.16 26.37
CA LEU A 26 -23.29 -19.33 25.44
C LEU A 26 -22.76 -17.89 25.37
N GLY A 27 -22.38 -17.32 26.51
CA GLY A 27 -21.75 -16.00 26.59
C GLY A 27 -20.40 -15.95 25.88
N TYR A 28 -19.57 -16.98 26.06
CA TYR A 28 -18.28 -17.10 25.37
C TYR A 28 -18.45 -17.10 23.84
N TYR A 29 -19.38 -17.90 23.32
CA TYR A 29 -19.65 -17.97 21.88
C TYR A 29 -20.14 -16.62 21.33
N GLN A 30 -21.04 -15.94 22.04
CA GLN A 30 -21.52 -14.61 21.60
C GLN A 30 -20.41 -13.55 21.59
N LEU A 31 -19.47 -13.60 22.53
CA LEU A 31 -18.35 -12.65 22.56
C LEU A 31 -17.38 -12.87 21.39
N ASP A 32 -17.15 -14.12 21.01
CA ASP A 32 -16.29 -14.47 19.87
C ASP A 32 -16.90 -14.02 18.54
N ASP A 33 -18.18 -14.33 18.29
CA ASP A 33 -18.92 -13.84 17.12
C ASP A 33 -18.93 -12.32 17.03
N THR A 34 -19.11 -11.63 18.16
CA THR A 34 -19.10 -10.16 18.22
C THR A 34 -17.73 -9.61 17.84
N ARG A 35 -16.65 -10.22 18.34
CA ARG A 35 -15.28 -9.81 18.04
C ARG A 35 -14.98 -9.97 16.55
N ILE A 36 -15.27 -11.13 15.97
CA ILE A 36 -15.08 -11.40 14.54
C ILE A 36 -15.88 -10.40 13.70
N GLY A 37 -17.12 -10.11 14.09
CA GLY A 37 -17.96 -9.12 13.42
C GLY A 37 -17.34 -7.72 13.40
N ILE A 38 -16.73 -7.27 14.51
CA ILE A 38 -16.04 -5.99 14.59
C ILE A 38 -14.80 -5.98 13.70
N GLU A 39 -13.99 -7.05 13.74
CA GLU A 39 -12.78 -7.16 12.92
C GLU A 39 -13.13 -7.12 11.41
N VAL A 40 -14.13 -7.88 10.97
CA VAL A 40 -14.60 -7.85 9.57
C VAL A 40 -15.12 -6.48 9.16
N ALA A 41 -15.95 -5.83 10.00
CA ALA A 41 -16.48 -4.51 9.71
C ALA A 41 -15.37 -3.46 9.60
N THR A 42 -14.38 -3.50 10.51
CA THR A 42 -13.23 -2.60 10.49
C THR A 42 -12.40 -2.75 9.22
N ALA A 43 -12.16 -3.99 8.79
CA ALA A 43 -11.46 -4.27 7.54
C ALA A 43 -12.25 -3.81 6.30
N GLN A 44 -13.57 -3.99 6.29
CA GLN A 44 -14.44 -3.49 5.22
C GLN A 44 -14.41 -1.96 5.13
N ASP A 45 -14.54 -1.27 6.26
CA ASP A 45 -14.49 0.20 6.34
C ASP A 45 -13.15 0.74 5.82
N ALA A 46 -12.04 0.09 6.16
CA ALA A 46 -10.71 0.46 5.67
C ALA A 46 -10.60 0.35 4.14
N ILE A 47 -11.06 -0.76 3.57
CA ILE A 47 -10.99 -1.03 2.13
C ILE A 47 -11.95 -0.12 1.36
N GLU A 48 -13.14 0.12 1.88
CA GLU A 48 -14.09 1.05 1.28
C GLU A 48 -13.57 2.50 1.33
N SER A 49 -12.92 2.89 2.43
CA SER A 49 -12.25 4.20 2.53
C SER A 49 -11.15 4.36 1.49
N LEU A 50 -10.28 3.36 1.33
CA LEU A 50 -9.24 3.35 0.28
C LEU A 50 -9.84 3.44 -1.12
N ALA A 51 -10.89 2.67 -1.41
CA ALA A 51 -11.56 2.69 -2.70
C ALA A 51 -12.21 4.06 -3.00
N ARG A 52 -12.84 4.69 -2.00
CA ARG A 52 -13.38 6.06 -2.14
C ARG A 52 -12.28 7.09 -2.41
N SER A 53 -11.14 6.99 -1.73
CA SER A 53 -10.00 7.87 -1.97
C SER A 53 -9.40 7.66 -3.35
N ALA A 54 -9.29 6.41 -3.80
CA ALA A 54 -8.87 6.06 -5.16
C ALA A 54 -9.81 6.67 -6.21
N ASP A 55 -11.11 6.51 -6.05
CA ASP A 55 -12.11 7.11 -6.93
C ASP A 55 -12.07 8.64 -6.93
N THR A 56 -11.71 9.24 -5.79
CA THR A 56 -11.56 10.69 -5.66
C THR A 56 -10.36 11.19 -6.46
N VAL A 57 -9.18 10.58 -6.31
CA VAL A 57 -8.01 10.98 -7.11
C VAL A 57 -8.23 10.73 -8.59
N TYR A 58 -8.88 9.61 -8.94
CA TYR A 58 -9.30 9.31 -10.32
C TYR A 58 -10.17 10.42 -10.92
N ALA A 59 -11.09 10.98 -10.14
CA ALA A 59 -11.99 12.04 -10.58
C ALA A 59 -11.30 13.40 -10.66
N ILE A 60 -10.27 13.66 -9.83
CA ILE A 60 -9.46 14.88 -9.90
C ILE A 60 -8.59 14.86 -11.16
N GLY A 61 -7.99 13.71 -11.47
CA GLY A 61 -7.18 13.48 -12.66
C GLY A 61 -5.72 13.14 -12.37
N PRO A 62 -4.90 12.99 -13.42
CA PRO A 62 -3.51 12.56 -13.31
C PRO A 62 -2.67 13.47 -12.42
N CYS A 63 -1.67 12.89 -11.77
CA CYS A 63 -0.76 13.56 -10.83
C CYS A 63 -1.46 14.13 -9.56
N SER A 64 -2.64 13.60 -9.19
CA SER A 64 -3.37 14.05 -8.00
C SER A 64 -3.11 13.13 -6.80
N ARG A 65 -3.00 13.72 -5.60
CA ARG A 65 -2.76 13.00 -4.33
C ARG A 65 -3.82 13.32 -3.28
N THR A 66 -4.13 12.33 -2.46
CA THR A 66 -4.94 12.49 -1.25
C THR A 66 -4.41 11.59 -0.14
N TYR A 67 -4.84 11.86 1.09
CA TYR A 67 -4.52 11.03 2.25
C TYR A 67 -5.81 10.49 2.85
N THR A 68 -5.78 9.23 3.24
CA THR A 68 -6.89 8.60 3.94
C THR A 68 -6.42 7.91 5.20
N HIS A 69 -7.24 8.03 6.24
CA HIS A 69 -6.99 7.36 7.50
C HIS A 69 -7.77 6.05 7.50
N ILE A 70 -7.07 4.95 7.71
CA ILE A 70 -7.68 3.63 7.83
C ILE A 70 -7.23 2.97 9.12
N THR A 71 -8.06 2.09 9.65
CA THR A 71 -7.69 1.22 10.77
C THR A 71 -7.79 -0.21 10.28
N LEU A 72 -6.72 -0.97 10.45
CA LEU A 72 -6.69 -2.36 10.02
C LEU A 72 -6.74 -3.26 11.25
N PRO A 73 -7.63 -4.26 11.30
CA PRO A 73 -7.69 -5.21 12.41
C PRO A 73 -6.55 -6.23 12.32
N LYS A 74 -6.33 -6.95 13.42
CA LYS A 74 -5.54 -8.17 13.41
C LYS A 74 -6.15 -9.21 12.46
N GLY A 75 -5.31 -10.01 11.80
CA GLY A 75 -5.75 -11.15 10.99
C GLY A 75 -5.63 -10.90 9.49
N ILE A 76 -5.28 -9.68 9.06
CA ILE A 76 -4.86 -9.45 7.68
C ILE A 76 -3.61 -10.27 7.42
N ASN A 77 -3.67 -11.12 6.40
CA ASN A 77 -2.56 -11.98 6.02
C ASN A 77 -2.44 -12.02 4.50
N PRO A 78 -1.59 -11.14 3.92
CA PRO A 78 -1.43 -11.07 2.48
C PRO A 78 -0.80 -12.35 1.88
N LEU A 79 -0.11 -13.15 2.69
CA LEU A 79 0.48 -14.43 2.27
C LEU A 79 -0.58 -15.51 2.00
N LEU A 80 -1.82 -15.31 2.45
CA LEU A 80 -2.94 -16.21 2.14
C LEU A 80 -3.58 -15.90 0.79
N ASP A 81 -3.10 -14.91 0.04
CA ASP A 81 -3.60 -14.68 -1.32
C ASP A 81 -3.08 -15.76 -2.28
N PRO A 82 -3.96 -16.65 -2.81
CA PRO A 82 -3.55 -17.72 -3.72
C PRO A 82 -3.01 -17.21 -5.07
N TYR A 83 -3.12 -15.90 -5.35
CA TYR A 83 -2.62 -15.27 -6.57
C TYR A 83 -1.23 -14.63 -6.43
N GLY A 84 -0.51 -14.88 -5.33
CA GLY A 84 0.91 -14.54 -5.21
C GLY A 84 1.19 -13.11 -4.75
N GLY A 85 0.44 -12.62 -3.77
CA GLY A 85 0.77 -11.37 -3.09
C GLY A 85 2.06 -11.51 -2.30
N THR A 86 3.16 -10.94 -2.80
CA THR A 86 4.27 -10.52 -1.96
C THR A 86 3.70 -9.61 -0.87
N GLU A 87 4.17 -9.72 0.38
CA GLU A 87 3.58 -9.09 1.57
C GLU A 87 2.91 -7.73 1.28
N GLY A 88 1.60 -7.67 1.50
CA GLY A 88 0.77 -6.48 1.41
C GLY A 88 0.64 -5.86 0.03
N PHE A 89 1.24 -6.42 -1.02
CA PHE A 89 1.21 -5.88 -2.38
C PHE A 89 -0.09 -6.23 -3.09
N TYR A 90 -0.81 -5.20 -3.54
CA TYR A 90 -2.04 -5.34 -4.30
C TYR A 90 -1.86 -4.77 -5.70
N GLN A 91 -2.05 -5.62 -6.70
CA GLN A 91 -2.18 -5.22 -8.09
C GLN A 91 -3.50 -5.77 -8.62
N GLY A 92 -4.48 -4.88 -8.76
CA GLY A 92 -5.85 -5.25 -9.11
C GLY A 92 -6.38 -4.38 -10.25
N PRO A 93 -6.95 -4.98 -11.32
CA PRO A 93 -7.74 -4.20 -12.26
C PRO A 93 -9.01 -3.74 -11.53
N HIS A 94 -9.09 -2.43 -11.22
CA HIS A 94 -10.32 -1.79 -10.75
C HIS A 94 -10.86 -2.29 -9.41
N MET A 95 -9.98 -2.69 -8.48
CA MET A 95 -10.39 -3.04 -7.12
C MET A 95 -9.24 -2.92 -6.11
N VAL A 96 -9.62 -2.62 -4.86
CA VAL A 96 -8.79 -2.80 -3.67
C VAL A 96 -9.21 -4.12 -3.02
N LYS A 97 -8.25 -4.96 -2.66
CA LYS A 97 -8.47 -6.27 -2.03
C LYS A 97 -7.61 -6.35 -0.78
N ILE A 98 -8.07 -7.06 0.24
CA ILE A 98 -7.22 -7.67 1.29
C ILE A 98 -7.69 -9.10 1.54
N VAL A 99 -6.77 -9.93 2.02
CA VAL A 99 -7.07 -11.28 2.49
C VAL A 99 -6.87 -11.29 4.01
N ALA A 100 -7.87 -11.76 4.74
CA ALA A 100 -7.82 -11.82 6.19
C ALA A 100 -8.31 -13.18 6.70
N ASP A 101 -7.79 -13.62 7.83
CA ASP A 101 -8.26 -14.79 8.57
C ASP A 101 -8.55 -14.38 10.02
N PHE A 102 -9.84 -14.33 10.34
CA PHE A 102 -10.35 -13.99 11.68
C PHE A 102 -10.73 -15.23 12.49
N GLY A 103 -10.22 -16.41 12.13
CA GLY A 103 -10.45 -17.67 12.85
C GLY A 103 -11.44 -18.63 12.18
N ASN A 104 -12.05 -18.22 11.07
CA ASN A 104 -12.97 -19.05 10.27
C ASN A 104 -12.40 -19.40 8.88
N GLY A 105 -11.09 -19.21 8.70
CA GLY A 105 -10.38 -19.39 7.44
C GLY A 105 -10.23 -18.09 6.65
N PRO A 106 -9.46 -18.13 5.56
CA PRO A 106 -9.19 -16.95 4.75
C PRO A 106 -10.46 -16.43 4.08
N THR A 107 -10.69 -15.13 4.19
CA THR A 107 -11.75 -14.39 3.53
C THR A 107 -11.18 -13.22 2.73
N ASP A 108 -11.74 -13.02 1.55
CA ASP A 108 -11.38 -11.90 0.67
C ASP A 108 -12.32 -10.73 0.96
N ILE A 109 -11.75 -9.58 1.31
CA ILE A 109 -12.48 -8.32 1.45
C ILE A 109 -12.09 -7.45 0.26
N ILE A 110 -13.08 -7.11 -0.55
CA ILE A 110 -12.88 -6.42 -1.83
C ILE A 110 -13.76 -5.18 -1.92
N SER A 111 -13.23 -4.13 -2.53
CA SER A 111 -14.02 -2.97 -2.95
C SER A 111 -13.61 -2.53 -4.36
N PRO A 112 -14.57 -2.40 -5.29
CA PRO A 112 -14.27 -1.98 -6.66
C PRO A 112 -13.90 -0.50 -6.73
N THR A 113 -13.06 -0.15 -7.71
CA THR A 113 -12.60 1.21 -7.99
C THR A 113 -12.71 1.53 -9.48
N LYS A 114 -12.77 2.81 -9.84
CA LYS A 114 -12.84 3.25 -11.24
C LYS A 114 -11.50 3.16 -11.95
N GLY A 115 -10.40 3.44 -11.27
CA GLY A 115 -9.05 3.35 -11.83
C GLY A 115 -8.36 2.02 -11.51
N LYS A 116 -7.28 1.72 -12.25
CA LYS A 116 -6.39 0.59 -11.96
C LYS A 116 -5.61 0.88 -10.68
N ILE A 117 -5.57 -0.09 -9.77
CA ILE A 117 -4.94 0.07 -8.45
C ILE A 117 -3.66 -0.75 -8.39
N GLN A 118 -2.62 -0.13 -7.85
CA GLN A 118 -1.38 -0.76 -7.42
C GLN A 118 -1.00 -0.26 -6.03
N GLY A 119 -0.17 -0.98 -5.29
CA GLY A 119 0.40 -0.46 -4.05
C GLY A 119 0.45 -1.48 -2.93
N TYR A 120 0.55 -0.98 -1.70
CA TYR A 120 0.72 -1.81 -0.52
C TYR A 120 -0.24 -1.44 0.62
N ILE A 121 -0.86 -2.46 1.21
CA ILE A 121 -1.62 -2.34 2.45
C ILE A 121 -0.91 -3.14 3.54
N PRO A 122 -0.52 -2.50 4.66
CA PRO A 122 0.19 -3.17 5.74
C PRO A 122 -0.68 -4.20 6.46
N ALA A 123 -0.08 -5.28 6.96
CA ALA A 123 -0.78 -6.36 7.66
C ALA A 123 -0.83 -6.22 9.20
N ILE A 124 -0.28 -5.12 9.74
CA ILE A 124 -0.17 -4.92 11.20
C ILE A 124 -1.42 -4.20 11.73
N ASP A 125 -1.95 -4.67 12.85
CA ASP A 125 -3.10 -4.08 13.55
C ASP A 125 -2.77 -2.71 14.13
N ARG A 126 -3.18 -1.64 13.43
CA ARG A 126 -3.07 -0.23 13.84
C ARG A 126 -3.80 0.71 12.86
N GLY A 127 -3.87 1.98 13.25
CA GLY A 127 -4.27 3.07 12.37
C GLY A 127 -3.14 3.51 11.45
N TYR A 128 -3.46 3.79 10.19
CA TYR A 128 -2.53 4.28 9.17
C TYR A 128 -3.08 5.54 8.51
N LYS A 129 -2.19 6.49 8.25
CA LYS A 129 -2.44 7.57 7.28
C LYS A 129 -1.82 7.12 5.96
N MET A 130 -2.63 6.63 5.04
CA MET A 130 -2.18 6.13 3.75
C MET A 130 -2.33 7.19 2.68
N GLN A 131 -1.28 7.40 1.90
CA GLN A 131 -1.35 8.16 0.68
C GLN A 131 -2.05 7.36 -0.42
N VAL A 132 -2.92 8.03 -1.16
CA VAL A 132 -3.49 7.52 -2.40
C VAL A 132 -3.17 8.54 -3.49
N PHE A 133 -2.46 8.11 -4.52
CA PHE A 133 -1.94 8.97 -5.58
C PHE A 133 -2.32 8.42 -6.94
N GLN A 134 -2.78 9.26 -7.85
CA GLN A 134 -2.85 8.91 -9.26
C GLN A 134 -1.58 9.38 -9.96
N THR A 135 -0.79 8.43 -10.45
CA THR A 135 0.36 8.70 -11.33
C THR A 135 -0.03 9.56 -12.53
N CYS A 136 0.95 10.24 -13.10
CA CYS A 136 0.76 10.99 -14.33
C CYS A 136 0.44 10.06 -15.51
N SER A 137 0.86 8.79 -15.42
CA SER A 137 0.49 7.70 -16.33
C SER A 137 -0.95 7.17 -16.13
N GLY A 138 -1.65 7.56 -15.06
CA GLY A 138 -3.08 7.28 -14.84
C GLY A 138 -3.38 6.04 -13.97
N VAL A 139 -2.36 5.39 -13.41
CA VAL A 139 -2.50 4.30 -12.42
C VAL A 139 -2.63 4.89 -11.02
N ILE A 140 -3.54 4.35 -10.20
CA ILE A 140 -3.71 4.77 -8.82
C ILE A 140 -2.84 3.89 -7.93
N GLN A 141 -2.08 4.54 -7.06
CA GLN A 141 -1.17 3.93 -6.11
C GLN A 141 -1.66 4.16 -4.69
N ILE A 142 -1.65 3.09 -3.88
CA ILE A 142 -2.06 3.10 -2.48
C ILE A 142 -0.85 2.79 -1.60
N GLY A 143 -0.63 3.58 -0.55
CA GLY A 143 0.52 3.39 0.34
C GLY A 143 1.85 3.77 -0.33
N GLN A 144 1.78 4.62 -1.37
CA GLN A 144 2.96 5.23 -1.96
C GLN A 144 3.52 6.23 -0.95
N ASP A 145 4.69 5.90 -0.41
CA ASP A 145 5.37 6.65 0.64
C ASP A 145 6.85 6.76 0.22
N LEU A 146 7.06 7.03 -1.07
CA LEU A 146 8.33 7.42 -1.66
C LEU A 146 8.18 8.87 -2.09
N GLU A 147 9.12 9.70 -1.66
CA GLU A 147 9.22 11.10 -2.03
C GLU A 147 10.59 11.34 -2.68
N LEU A 148 10.62 12.06 -3.78
CA LEU A 148 11.86 12.52 -4.40
C LEU A 148 12.12 13.97 -3.98
N SER A 149 13.40 14.32 -3.84
CA SER A 149 13.82 15.71 -3.58
C SER A 149 13.34 16.68 -4.65
N ASP A 150 13.32 16.24 -5.91
CA ASP A 150 12.73 16.94 -7.05
C ASP A 150 11.80 16.01 -7.82
N GLU A 151 10.61 16.50 -8.21
CA GLU A 151 9.62 15.74 -8.99
C GLU A 151 9.83 15.90 -10.52
N GLU A 152 10.76 16.77 -10.94
CA GLU A 152 11.07 17.02 -12.36
C GLU A 152 12.53 17.40 -12.60
N ILE A 153 13.16 16.78 -13.61
CA ILE A 153 14.48 17.19 -14.12
C ILE A 153 14.29 18.03 -15.38
N ARG A 154 14.89 19.23 -15.39
CA ARG A 154 15.00 20.07 -16.59
C ARG A 154 16.46 20.25 -17.00
N ALA A 155 16.78 19.83 -18.22
CA ALA A 155 18.11 19.97 -18.79
C ALA A 155 18.07 20.78 -20.09
N THR A 156 19.11 21.59 -20.34
CA THR A 156 19.33 22.24 -21.64
C THR A 156 20.74 21.94 -22.12
N ILE A 157 20.85 21.31 -23.30
CA ILE A 157 22.11 20.79 -23.84
C ILE A 157 22.29 21.34 -25.26
N ALA A 158 23.46 21.93 -25.53
CA ALA A 158 23.79 22.44 -26.86
C ALA A 158 24.22 21.30 -27.79
N GLY A 159 23.39 20.99 -28.79
CA GLY A 159 23.60 19.89 -29.74
C GLY A 159 23.69 18.52 -29.07
N SER A 160 24.91 18.00 -28.91
CA SER A 160 25.18 16.72 -28.25
C SER A 160 26.13 16.91 -27.10
N GLY A 161 25.87 16.25 -25.98
CA GLY A 161 26.67 16.37 -24.77
C GLY A 161 26.06 15.62 -23.61
N SER A 162 26.79 15.57 -22.51
CA SER A 162 26.30 15.05 -21.23
C SER A 162 26.07 16.24 -20.30
N LEU A 163 24.95 16.22 -19.58
CA LEU A 163 24.74 17.12 -18.45
C LEU A 163 25.51 16.58 -17.25
N ASP A 164 26.10 17.49 -16.47
CA ASP A 164 26.67 17.17 -15.16
C ASP A 164 25.56 16.59 -14.28
N THR A 165 25.89 15.49 -13.61
CA THR A 165 25.00 14.63 -12.82
C THR A 165 23.98 15.40 -11.97
N VAL A 166 22.71 14.99 -12.01
CA VAL A 166 21.66 15.50 -11.12
C VAL A 166 21.55 14.58 -9.91
N ASP A 167 21.96 15.07 -8.74
CA ASP A 167 21.82 14.34 -7.49
C ASP A 167 20.40 14.49 -6.93
N LEU A 168 19.79 13.36 -6.59
CA LEU A 168 18.44 13.25 -6.06
C LEU A 168 18.43 12.42 -4.78
N THR A 169 17.51 12.74 -3.88
CA THR A 169 17.27 11.96 -2.67
C THR A 169 15.90 11.28 -2.77
N LEU A 170 15.88 9.96 -2.64
CA LEU A 170 14.66 9.16 -2.48
C LEU A 170 14.41 8.93 -1.00
N THR A 171 13.34 9.48 -0.46
CA THR A 171 12.95 9.33 0.95
C THR A 171 11.76 8.41 1.07
N SER A 172 11.83 7.43 1.98
CA SER A 172 10.66 6.63 2.35
C SER A 172 9.97 7.21 3.58
N SER A 173 8.68 7.50 3.48
CA SER A 173 7.81 7.82 4.62
C SER A 173 7.17 6.58 5.25
N ARG A 174 7.56 5.36 4.83
CA ARG A 174 7.01 4.10 5.37
C ARG A 174 7.65 3.73 6.68
N ASP A 175 6.86 3.16 7.58
CA ASP A 175 7.37 2.48 8.79
C ASP A 175 7.90 1.05 8.52
N ILE A 176 8.09 0.66 7.25
CA ILE A 176 8.62 -0.64 6.82
C ILE A 176 9.61 -0.42 5.67
N SER A 177 10.58 -1.32 5.51
CA SER A 177 11.51 -1.27 4.38
C SER A 177 10.78 -1.39 3.04
N ILE A 178 11.31 -0.69 2.04
CA ILE A 178 10.96 -0.89 0.64
C ILE A 178 12.10 -1.68 0.03
N ASP A 179 11.82 -2.91 -0.37
CA ASP A 179 12.81 -3.80 -0.98
C ASP A 179 12.62 -3.88 -2.50
N SER A 180 13.59 -4.50 -3.18
CA SER A 180 13.56 -4.72 -4.64
C SER A 180 13.32 -3.44 -5.44
N LEU A 181 14.01 -2.35 -5.07
CA LEU A 181 13.99 -1.12 -5.86
C LEU A 181 14.62 -1.39 -7.23
N ASN A 182 13.86 -1.08 -8.27
CA ASN A 182 14.23 -1.21 -9.67
C ASN A 182 13.92 0.11 -10.39
N ILE A 183 14.75 0.44 -11.38
CA ILE A 183 14.59 1.64 -12.20
C ILE A 183 14.20 1.23 -13.61
N TYR A 184 13.24 1.95 -14.17
CA TYR A 184 12.84 1.89 -15.57
C TYR A 184 12.89 3.30 -16.13
N THR A 185 13.25 3.44 -17.41
CA THR A 185 13.13 4.72 -18.12
C THR A 185 12.14 4.56 -19.27
N ASP A 186 11.38 5.61 -19.55
CA ASP A 186 10.40 5.66 -20.63
C ASP A 186 10.48 6.99 -21.39
N GLY A 187 10.04 6.98 -22.65
CA GLY A 187 10.12 8.13 -23.55
C GLY A 187 11.50 8.41 -24.12
N ILE A 188 11.58 9.35 -25.06
CA ILE A 188 12.82 9.66 -25.79
C ILE A 188 13.90 10.20 -24.86
N ALA A 189 13.52 11.07 -23.91
CA ALA A 189 14.48 11.57 -22.92
C ALA A 189 14.97 10.46 -21.98
N GLY A 190 14.11 9.49 -21.65
CA GLY A 190 14.47 8.35 -20.79
C GLY A 190 15.50 7.41 -21.43
N GLU A 191 15.59 7.33 -22.76
CA GLU A 191 16.67 6.60 -23.45
C GLU A 191 18.04 7.28 -23.29
N TRP A 192 18.06 8.55 -22.92
CA TRP A 192 19.27 9.35 -22.72
C TRP A 192 19.68 9.43 -21.26
N THR A 193 18.88 8.85 -20.37
CA THR A 193 19.09 8.90 -18.93
C THR A 193 19.70 7.60 -18.41
N ALA A 194 20.71 7.74 -17.57
CA ALA A 194 21.24 6.67 -16.74
C ALA A 194 21.08 7.05 -15.26
N VAL A 195 20.64 6.10 -14.44
CA VAL A 195 20.51 6.30 -12.99
C VAL A 195 21.57 5.43 -12.31
N THR A 196 22.33 6.04 -11.40
CA THR A 196 23.43 5.39 -10.68
C THR A 196 23.31 5.64 -9.17
N GLY A 197 23.84 4.72 -8.36
CA GLY A 197 23.90 4.89 -6.90
C GLY A 197 22.68 4.42 -6.11
N LEU A 198 21.52 4.24 -6.74
CA LEU A 198 20.30 3.80 -6.03
C LEU A 198 20.49 2.41 -5.39
N GLU A 199 20.31 2.33 -4.07
CA GLU A 199 20.30 1.09 -3.31
C GLU A 199 19.08 0.22 -3.67
N SER A 200 19.25 -1.11 -3.58
CA SER A 200 18.16 -2.06 -3.88
C SER A 200 17.06 -2.08 -2.82
N SER A 201 17.25 -1.41 -1.69
CA SER A 201 16.25 -1.26 -0.65
C SER A 201 16.45 0.02 0.16
N ILE A 202 15.35 0.55 0.70
CA ILE A 202 15.35 1.69 1.63
C ILE A 202 14.74 1.23 2.95
N ALA A 203 15.41 1.48 4.06
CA ALA A 203 14.89 1.16 5.39
C ALA A 203 13.64 1.98 5.73
N ALA A 204 12.86 1.53 6.72
CA ALA A 204 11.73 2.28 7.25
C ALA A 204 12.13 3.72 7.65
N GLY A 205 11.44 4.73 7.11
CA GLY A 205 11.73 6.15 7.35
C GLY A 205 13.07 6.62 6.79
N GLY A 206 13.77 5.76 6.03
CA GLY A 206 15.11 6.02 5.52
C GLY A 206 15.10 6.86 4.25
N SER A 207 16.28 7.27 3.84
CA SER A 207 16.52 7.94 2.57
C SER A 207 17.73 7.34 1.89
N ASP A 208 17.76 7.41 0.57
CA ASP A 208 18.89 7.04 -0.26
C ASP A 208 19.19 8.15 -1.27
N ASP A 209 20.47 8.45 -1.45
CA ASP A 209 20.95 9.47 -2.37
C ASP A 209 21.47 8.79 -3.64
N PHE A 210 20.96 9.21 -4.78
CA PHE A 210 21.30 8.64 -6.07
C PHE A 210 21.45 9.73 -7.13
N SER A 211 22.04 9.37 -8.25
CA SER A 211 22.47 10.30 -9.28
C SER A 211 21.83 9.96 -10.62
N VAL A 212 21.40 10.98 -11.35
CA VAL A 212 20.81 10.86 -12.69
C VAL A 212 21.71 11.58 -13.70
N ASP A 213 22.27 10.80 -14.61
CA ASP A 213 23.15 11.26 -15.69
C ASP A 213 22.37 11.35 -16.99
N ILE A 214 22.43 12.50 -17.67
CA ILE A 214 21.76 12.72 -18.96
C ILE A 214 22.80 12.82 -20.06
N THR A 215 22.67 12.01 -21.11
CA THR A 215 23.59 12.00 -22.27
C THR A 215 22.81 12.05 -23.58
N VAL A 216 22.84 13.20 -24.26
CA VAL A 216 22.17 13.39 -25.56
C VAL A 216 23.04 12.83 -26.69
N PRO A 217 22.52 11.91 -27.52
CA PRO A 217 23.25 11.35 -28.65
C PRO A 217 23.68 12.39 -29.69
N GLY A 218 24.81 12.10 -30.35
CA GLY A 218 25.31 12.88 -31.48
C GLY A 218 24.31 12.95 -32.63
N GLY A 219 24.09 14.14 -33.19
CA GLY A 219 23.18 14.33 -34.33
C GLY A 219 21.70 14.46 -33.96
N THR A 220 21.38 14.58 -32.68
CA THR A 220 20.02 14.91 -32.22
C THR A 220 19.63 16.30 -32.73
N ASN A 221 18.43 16.41 -33.32
CA ASN A 221 17.93 17.69 -33.81
C ASN A 221 17.55 18.62 -32.64
N PRO A 222 17.68 19.95 -32.79
CA PRO A 222 17.18 20.88 -31.80
C PRO A 222 15.68 20.70 -31.56
N GLY A 223 15.26 20.70 -30.29
CA GLY A 223 13.89 20.42 -29.88
C GLY A 223 13.74 20.11 -28.39
N THR A 224 12.50 20.01 -27.94
CA THR A 224 12.18 19.56 -26.58
C THR A 224 11.78 18.08 -26.60
N TYR A 225 12.41 17.30 -25.74
CA TYR A 225 12.20 15.87 -25.57
C TYR A 225 11.74 15.61 -24.14
N THR A 226 10.78 14.70 -23.99
CA THR A 226 10.20 14.33 -22.69
C THR A 226 10.38 12.85 -22.42
N GLY A 227 10.44 12.51 -21.14
CA GLY A 227 10.60 11.13 -20.68
C GLY A 227 10.28 11.02 -19.20
N TRP A 228 10.44 9.80 -18.69
CA TRP A 228 10.16 9.46 -17.31
C TRP A 228 11.22 8.52 -16.78
N VAL A 229 11.67 8.76 -15.55
CA VAL A 229 12.38 7.79 -14.73
C VAL A 229 11.36 7.23 -13.73
N ILE A 230 11.17 5.92 -13.75
CA ILE A 230 10.19 5.22 -12.93
C ILE A 230 10.97 4.33 -11.96
N ILE A 231 10.88 4.63 -10.67
CA ILE A 231 11.45 3.81 -9.61
C ILE A 231 10.32 2.97 -9.04
N ASN A 232 10.52 1.65 -8.95
CA ASN A 232 9.53 0.70 -8.43
C ASN A 232 10.18 -0.23 -7.41
N GLY A 233 9.61 -0.33 -6.22
CA GLY A 233 9.96 -1.30 -5.18
C GLY A 233 8.72 -1.97 -4.62
N THR A 234 8.88 -2.80 -3.59
CA THR A 234 7.79 -3.56 -2.97
C THR A 234 6.65 -2.64 -2.51
N GLY A 235 5.64 -2.44 -3.35
CA GLY A 235 4.46 -1.62 -3.01
C GLY A 235 4.61 -0.12 -3.17
N ALA A 236 5.72 0.35 -3.71
CA ALA A 236 5.96 1.77 -3.91
C ALA A 236 6.51 2.01 -5.30
N ILE A 237 5.92 2.95 -6.02
CA ILE A 237 6.40 3.38 -7.33
C ILE A 237 6.47 4.90 -7.28
N ILE A 238 7.47 5.50 -7.89
CA ILE A 238 7.53 6.95 -8.08
C ILE A 238 7.99 7.24 -9.51
N GLU A 239 7.38 8.26 -10.12
CA GLU A 239 7.67 8.70 -11.47
C GLU A 239 8.30 10.10 -11.38
N LEU A 240 9.47 10.26 -11.99
CA LEU A 240 10.19 11.52 -12.13
C LEU A 240 10.07 11.97 -13.59
N HIS A 241 9.55 13.18 -13.80
CA HIS A 241 9.37 13.72 -15.15
C HIS A 241 10.68 14.33 -15.67
N GLU A 242 11.02 14.04 -16.92
CA GLU A 242 12.23 14.57 -17.54
C GLU A 242 11.88 15.44 -18.74
N ILE A 243 12.45 16.64 -18.79
CA ILE A 243 12.31 17.57 -19.91
C ILE A 243 13.70 18.02 -20.35
N ILE A 244 14.12 17.57 -21.52
CA ILE A 244 15.42 17.89 -22.10
C ILE A 244 15.21 18.78 -23.31
N THR A 245 15.84 19.96 -23.31
CA THR A 245 15.84 20.88 -24.45
C THR A 245 17.19 20.87 -25.14
N VAL A 246 17.20 20.48 -26.41
CA VAL A 246 18.39 20.49 -27.26
C VAL A 246 18.39 21.77 -28.09
N THR A 247 19.47 22.55 -27.98
CA THR A 247 19.64 23.83 -28.71
C THR A 247 20.74 23.76 -29.75
#